data_AF-A0AA47N8E2-F1
#
_entry.id   AF-A0AA47N8E2-F1
#
_cell.length_a   1.000
_cell.length_b   1.000
_cell.length_c   1.000
_cell.angle_alpha   90.00
_cell.angle_beta   90.00
_cell.angle_gamma   90.00
#
_symmetry.space_group_name_H-M   'P 1'
#
loop_
_entity.id
_entity.type
_entity.pdbx_description
1 polymer ?
#
loop_
_entity_poly.entity_id
_entity_poly.type
_entity_poly.pdbx_seq_one_letter_code
_entity_poly.pdbx_strand_id
1 'polypeptide(L)'
;MIFNAGELSLVEYENNEILGSVRTEFMNPHLISVRLNERKQRGVEDSKKLAYLIDLKTIAIVDLAGGYNLGTINHDSRIDWLELNETGRKLLYRDKKLRLHLYDIESSVKTTLLTFCSYVQWVPGSDVVVAQNRANLCIWYSIDSPESTTMFPLRGDVVDLVRVDGRTEVTVSEGVGTSGYTLDEGLIEFGTAVDDGDYDRATAFLETLDMLPETEAMWKTLSKLSLEAGQLHIAERCFAALGDVSTVRFLHHTNHLAEKVSQDTGGDGFGHYQVQARLAVLDKNFKLAEMFYTEQNATDEVIEMYQELHMWEECLAVAEAKAHPELDALRRNYYRWLMETAQDEKAGEMKEREGDFQGAISLYLKAGLPAKAARLAISHPDVTSNSDAVNRITAALIKGEFYERAGDLYDKIGNNQRALECYRRGNAFRKAVELSRLSFPAEVVKLEEAWGDHLVQHKHMDAAINHFIEAGSSMKAIEAAVGARQWKKAVHILELQEDSSFGKYYLKIAQHYASLQDYQFAAECKAAGMRISTSKSESMVLNWKRMECTLRGGRIGVASAVMQTLHGSVVVKRELSRKAKLSIYQLIFIPSPMVLWS
;
A
#
# COMPACT_ATOMS: atom_id res chain seq x y z
N MET A 1 -19.11 -17.22 -53.32
CA MET A 1 -19.41 -15.76 -53.29
C MET A 1 -19.98 -15.36 -54.64
N ILE A 2 -21.16 -14.73 -54.67
CA ILE A 2 -21.83 -14.29 -55.90
C ILE A 2 -22.03 -12.77 -55.80
N PHE A 3 -21.57 -12.02 -56.79
CA PHE A 3 -21.70 -10.56 -56.82
C PHE A 3 -22.71 -10.13 -57.89
N ASN A 4 -23.68 -9.30 -57.52
CA ASN A 4 -24.67 -8.76 -58.44
C ASN A 4 -25.10 -7.35 -58.02
N ALA A 5 -25.03 -6.38 -58.93
CA ALA A 5 -25.54 -5.02 -58.74
C ALA A 5 -25.15 -4.29 -57.42
N GLY A 6 -23.93 -4.51 -56.91
CA GLY A 6 -23.45 -3.89 -55.66
C GLY A 6 -23.79 -4.67 -54.38
N GLU A 7 -24.32 -5.88 -54.54
CA GLU A 7 -24.65 -6.81 -53.47
C GLU A 7 -23.80 -8.08 -53.61
N LEU A 8 -23.23 -8.51 -52.48
CA LEU A 8 -22.46 -9.73 -52.32
C LEU A 8 -23.31 -10.73 -51.54
N SER A 9 -23.67 -11.84 -52.19
CA SER A 9 -24.38 -12.95 -51.56
C SER A 9 -23.45 -14.14 -51.33
N LEU A 10 -23.54 -14.72 -50.14
CA LEU A 10 -22.81 -15.90 -49.73
C LEU A 10 -23.71 -17.12 -49.84
N VAL A 11 -23.22 -18.16 -50.51
CA VAL A 11 -23.89 -19.45 -50.65
C VAL A 11 -22.89 -20.49 -50.19
N GLU A 12 -23.33 -21.32 -49.25
CA GLU A 12 -22.59 -22.48 -48.76
C GLU A 12 -22.92 -23.67 -49.67
N TYR A 13 -21.91 -24.43 -50.09
CA TYR A 13 -22.16 -25.63 -50.89
C TYR A 13 -23.00 -26.62 -50.09
N GLU A 14 -23.90 -27.35 -50.77
CA GLU A 14 -24.87 -28.26 -50.15
C GLU A 14 -25.99 -27.60 -49.33
N ASN A 15 -25.99 -26.26 -49.25
CA ASN A 15 -27.09 -25.48 -48.70
C ASN A 15 -27.84 -24.73 -49.82
N ASN A 16 -29.15 -24.92 -49.89
CA ASN A 16 -30.00 -24.29 -50.91
C ASN A 16 -30.42 -22.86 -50.54
N GLU A 17 -30.06 -22.39 -49.35
CA GLU A 17 -30.37 -21.04 -48.86
C GLU A 17 -29.17 -20.10 -48.97
N ILE A 18 -29.45 -18.81 -49.14
CA ILE A 18 -28.42 -17.78 -49.09
C ILE A 18 -28.02 -17.61 -47.63
N LEU A 19 -26.74 -17.84 -47.33
CA LEU A 19 -26.21 -17.75 -45.98
C LEU A 19 -26.22 -16.31 -45.45
N GLY A 20 -25.97 -15.34 -46.33
CA GLY A 20 -26.04 -13.93 -46.00
C GLY A 20 -25.82 -13.06 -47.23
N SER A 21 -26.36 -11.84 -47.19
CA SER A 21 -26.21 -10.87 -48.27
C SER A 21 -25.80 -9.51 -47.71
N VAL A 22 -24.77 -8.90 -48.28
CA VAL A 22 -24.25 -7.60 -47.85
C VAL A 22 -24.05 -6.67 -49.03
N ARG A 23 -24.22 -5.36 -48.80
CA ARG A 23 -23.90 -4.35 -49.81
C ARG A 23 -22.45 -3.94 -49.70
N THR A 24 -21.70 -4.09 -50.78
CA THR A 24 -20.32 -3.64 -50.90
C THR A 24 -19.97 -3.40 -52.36
N GLU A 25 -19.15 -2.38 -52.62
CA GLU A 25 -18.65 -2.07 -53.96
C GLU A 25 -17.28 -2.74 -54.23
N PHE A 26 -16.69 -3.39 -53.22
CA PHE A 26 -15.36 -3.97 -53.30
C PHE A 26 -15.43 -5.45 -53.67
N MET A 27 -14.93 -5.81 -54.86
CA MET A 27 -14.87 -7.20 -55.34
C MET A 27 -13.50 -7.86 -55.14
N ASN A 28 -12.52 -7.14 -54.57
CA ASN A 28 -11.18 -7.68 -54.37
C ASN A 28 -11.19 -8.73 -53.25
N PRO A 29 -10.72 -9.97 -53.48
CA PRO A 29 -10.63 -11.01 -52.45
C PRO A 29 -9.81 -10.60 -51.23
N HIS A 30 -8.86 -9.67 -51.36
CA HIS A 30 -8.10 -9.16 -50.22
C HIS A 30 -8.89 -8.17 -49.34
N LEU A 31 -10.09 -7.76 -49.75
CA LEU A 31 -10.94 -6.81 -49.03
C LEU A 31 -12.21 -7.45 -48.48
N ILE A 32 -12.34 -8.78 -48.62
CA ILE A 32 -13.46 -9.59 -48.14
C ILE A 32 -12.87 -10.86 -47.55
N SER A 33 -13.18 -11.17 -46.29
CA SER A 33 -12.79 -12.41 -45.63
C SER A 33 -14.03 -13.12 -45.11
N VAL A 34 -14.19 -14.39 -45.46
CA VAL A 34 -15.31 -15.23 -45.03
C VAL A 34 -14.74 -16.47 -44.37
N ARG A 35 -15.28 -16.84 -43.21
CA ARG A 35 -14.91 -18.05 -42.46
C ARG A 35 -16.15 -18.86 -42.17
N LEU A 36 -16.14 -20.13 -42.57
CA LEU A 36 -17.27 -21.05 -42.42
C LEU A 36 -16.78 -22.32 -41.74
N ASN A 37 -16.83 -22.36 -40.41
CA ASN A 37 -16.51 -23.55 -39.63
C ASN A 37 -15.16 -24.20 -39.97
N GLU A 38 -14.17 -23.39 -40.37
CA GLU A 38 -12.86 -23.86 -40.84
C GLU A 38 -12.08 -24.54 -39.70
N ARG A 39 -12.20 -24.02 -38.47
CA ARG A 39 -11.58 -24.58 -37.27
C ARG A 39 -12.57 -24.59 -36.10
N LYS A 40 -12.67 -25.73 -35.43
CA LYS A 40 -13.62 -25.95 -34.31
C LYS A 40 -12.98 -25.58 -32.99
N GLN A 41 -13.77 -24.95 -32.11
CA GLN A 41 -13.36 -24.62 -30.76
C GLN A 41 -14.33 -25.25 -29.76
N ARG A 42 -13.83 -25.58 -28.57
CA ARG A 42 -14.65 -26.14 -27.50
C ARG A 42 -15.78 -25.17 -27.14
N GLY A 43 -17.02 -25.66 -27.20
CA GLY A 43 -18.22 -24.87 -26.89
C GLY A 43 -18.75 -23.98 -28.01
N VAL A 44 -18.16 -24.02 -29.22
CA VAL A 44 -18.63 -23.28 -30.40
C VAL A 44 -19.06 -24.26 -31.48
N GLU A 45 -20.37 -24.38 -31.70
CA GLU A 45 -20.93 -25.32 -32.69
C GLU A 45 -20.99 -24.74 -34.10
N ASP A 46 -21.27 -23.43 -34.25
CA ASP A 46 -21.36 -22.75 -35.55
C ASP A 46 -20.63 -21.39 -35.52
N SER A 47 -19.57 -21.27 -36.32
CA SER A 47 -18.76 -20.06 -36.50
C SER A 47 -18.73 -19.70 -37.98
N LYS A 48 -19.74 -18.94 -38.41
CA LYS A 48 -19.85 -18.39 -39.76
C LYS A 48 -19.73 -16.88 -39.71
N LYS A 49 -18.63 -16.33 -40.18
CA LYS A 49 -18.34 -14.89 -40.07
C LYS A 49 -17.87 -14.29 -41.39
N LEU A 50 -18.23 -13.02 -41.59
CA LEU A 50 -17.86 -12.23 -42.76
C LEU A 50 -17.26 -10.90 -42.31
N ALA A 51 -16.05 -10.59 -42.74
CA ALA A 51 -15.46 -9.26 -42.65
C ALA A 51 -15.34 -8.67 -44.05
N TYR A 52 -15.82 -7.44 -44.24
CA TYR A 52 -15.78 -6.77 -45.54
C TYR A 52 -15.71 -5.24 -45.39
N LEU A 53 -15.29 -4.57 -46.46
CA LEU A 53 -15.31 -3.11 -46.50
C LEU A 53 -16.69 -2.57 -46.91
N ILE A 54 -17.22 -1.66 -46.10
CA ILE A 54 -18.37 -0.82 -46.47
C ILE A 54 -17.89 0.31 -47.39
N ASP A 55 -16.81 0.97 -47.00
CA ASP A 55 -16.13 2.02 -47.75
C ASP A 55 -14.61 1.82 -47.65
N LEU A 56 -13.82 2.71 -48.26
CA LEU A 56 -12.35 2.59 -48.29
C LEU A 56 -11.66 2.58 -46.92
N LYS A 57 -12.35 2.96 -45.83
CA LYS A 57 -11.81 3.15 -44.49
C LYS A 57 -12.63 2.46 -43.39
N THR A 58 -13.74 1.83 -43.73
CA THR A 58 -14.69 1.25 -42.78
C THR A 58 -14.86 -0.24 -43.04
N ILE A 59 -14.52 -1.07 -42.06
CA ILE A 59 -14.76 -2.52 -42.07
C ILE A 59 -16.03 -2.83 -41.28
N ALA A 60 -16.86 -3.73 -41.79
CA ALA A 60 -17.94 -4.38 -41.04
C ALA A 60 -17.64 -5.86 -40.85
N ILE A 61 -18.02 -6.39 -39.68
CA ILE A 61 -17.86 -7.80 -39.31
C ILE A 61 -19.24 -8.33 -38.94
N VAL A 62 -19.70 -9.36 -39.63
CA VAL A 62 -21.06 -9.89 -39.52
C VAL A 62 -21.01 -11.34 -39.08
N ASP A 63 -21.85 -11.70 -38.12
CA ASP A 63 -22.19 -13.08 -37.80
C ASP A 63 -23.24 -13.54 -38.81
N LEU A 64 -22.85 -14.50 -39.65
CA LEU A 64 -23.72 -15.06 -40.69
C LEU A 64 -24.71 -16.09 -40.13
N ALA A 65 -24.37 -16.75 -39.03
CA ALA A 65 -25.28 -17.69 -38.38
C ALA A 65 -26.39 -16.94 -37.65
N GLY A 66 -26.02 -15.88 -36.93
CA GLY A 66 -26.95 -15.01 -36.22
C GLY A 66 -27.64 -13.93 -37.09
N GLY A 67 -27.05 -13.59 -38.25
CA GLY A 67 -27.57 -12.55 -39.14
C GLY A 67 -27.43 -11.12 -38.63
N TYR A 68 -26.54 -10.86 -37.66
CA TYR A 68 -26.34 -9.54 -37.05
C TYR A 68 -24.88 -9.06 -37.16
N ASN A 69 -24.69 -7.75 -37.04
CA ASN A 69 -23.37 -7.11 -37.10
C ASN A 69 -22.64 -7.28 -35.75
N LEU A 70 -21.45 -7.89 -35.79
CA LEU A 70 -20.57 -8.05 -34.63
C LEU A 70 -19.78 -6.78 -34.33
N GLY A 71 -19.44 -5.99 -35.36
CA GLY A 71 -18.64 -4.79 -35.14
C GLY A 71 -18.38 -3.97 -36.40
N THR A 72 -18.07 -2.69 -36.20
CA THR A 72 -17.68 -1.78 -37.28
C THR A 72 -16.43 -1.02 -36.90
N ILE A 73 -15.41 -1.10 -37.74
CA ILE A 73 -14.08 -0.52 -37.50
C ILE A 73 -13.90 0.66 -38.43
N ASN A 74 -13.77 1.86 -37.85
CA ASN A 74 -13.40 3.07 -38.58
C ASN A 74 -11.87 3.26 -38.53
N HIS A 75 -11.27 3.53 -39.70
CA HIS A 75 -9.84 3.78 -39.84
C HIS A 75 -9.55 5.14 -40.49
N ASP A 76 -8.37 5.70 -40.22
CA ASP A 76 -7.97 7.02 -40.73
C ASP A 76 -7.43 6.96 -42.17
N SER A 77 -6.89 5.81 -42.55
CA SER A 77 -6.27 5.54 -43.85
C SER A 77 -7.08 4.53 -44.67
N ARG A 78 -6.85 4.52 -45.99
CA ARG A 78 -7.47 3.53 -46.88
C ARG A 78 -6.94 2.13 -46.54
N ILE A 79 -7.84 1.18 -46.43
CA ILE A 79 -7.54 -0.24 -46.17
C ILE A 79 -7.25 -0.92 -47.51
N ASP A 80 -6.22 -1.75 -47.56
CA ASP A 80 -5.78 -2.45 -48.77
C ASP A 80 -5.76 -3.97 -48.66
N TRP A 81 -5.84 -4.51 -47.45
CA TRP A 81 -5.91 -5.93 -47.17
C TRP A 81 -6.60 -6.20 -45.82
N LEU A 82 -7.37 -7.26 -45.70
CA LEU A 82 -7.94 -7.77 -44.45
C LEU A 82 -8.14 -9.29 -44.49
N GLU A 83 -8.02 -9.95 -43.34
CA GLU A 83 -8.23 -11.38 -43.19
C GLU A 83 -8.60 -11.79 -41.75
N LEU A 84 -9.71 -12.52 -41.60
CA LEU A 84 -10.11 -13.19 -40.36
C LEU A 84 -9.26 -14.44 -40.14
N ASN A 85 -8.92 -14.76 -38.88
CA ASN A 85 -8.40 -16.08 -38.55
C ASN A 85 -9.47 -17.17 -38.74
N GLU A 86 -9.08 -18.44 -38.79
CA GLU A 86 -9.98 -19.58 -39.08
C GLU A 86 -11.13 -19.71 -38.06
N THR A 87 -10.90 -19.31 -36.81
CA THR A 87 -11.93 -19.28 -35.75
C THR A 87 -12.85 -18.05 -35.84
N GLY A 88 -12.45 -17.04 -36.61
CA GLY A 88 -13.16 -15.78 -36.80
C GLY A 88 -13.26 -14.92 -35.54
N ARG A 89 -12.35 -15.06 -34.58
CA ARG A 89 -12.32 -14.23 -33.36
C ARG A 89 -11.45 -12.99 -33.53
N LYS A 90 -10.49 -13.05 -34.45
CA LYS A 90 -9.48 -12.02 -34.67
C LYS A 90 -9.45 -11.64 -36.14
N LEU A 91 -9.36 -10.34 -36.39
CA LEU A 91 -9.23 -9.77 -37.71
C LEU A 91 -7.87 -9.07 -37.84
N LEU A 92 -7.08 -9.45 -38.83
CA LEU A 92 -5.95 -8.65 -39.26
C LEU A 92 -6.38 -7.76 -40.42
N TYR A 93 -5.91 -6.53 -40.43
CA TYR A 93 -6.06 -5.66 -41.59
C TYR A 93 -4.88 -4.71 -41.75
N ARG A 94 -4.59 -4.35 -43.00
CA ARG A 94 -3.49 -3.47 -43.37
C ARG A 94 -4.02 -2.25 -44.12
N ASP A 95 -3.41 -1.11 -43.83
CA ASP A 95 -3.68 0.13 -44.55
C ASP A 95 -2.65 0.45 -45.62
N LYS A 96 -2.99 1.41 -46.50
CA LYS A 96 -2.09 1.91 -47.55
C LYS A 96 -0.81 2.57 -47.05
N LYS A 97 -0.68 2.84 -45.74
CA LYS A 97 0.57 3.31 -45.12
C LYS A 97 1.41 2.13 -44.61
N LEU A 98 1.04 0.90 -44.98
CA LEU A 98 1.68 -0.35 -44.55
C LEU A 98 1.64 -0.54 -43.02
N ARG A 99 0.61 -0.03 -42.34
CA ARG A 99 0.38 -0.30 -40.91
C ARG A 99 -0.49 -1.54 -40.78
N LEU A 100 -0.01 -2.52 -40.03
CA LEU A 100 -0.74 -3.75 -39.72
C LEU A 100 -1.46 -3.59 -38.38
N HIS A 101 -2.75 -3.88 -38.38
CA HIS A 101 -3.62 -3.81 -37.21
C HIS A 101 -4.23 -5.17 -36.92
N LEU A 102 -4.35 -5.47 -35.64
CA LEU A 102 -5.12 -6.59 -35.09
C LEU A 102 -6.37 -6.02 -34.42
N TYR A 103 -7.51 -6.63 -34.69
CA TYR A 103 -8.77 -6.34 -34.04
C TYR A 103 -9.32 -7.61 -33.42
N ASP A 104 -9.50 -7.58 -32.11
CA ASP A 104 -10.20 -8.62 -31.37
C ASP A 104 -11.71 -8.30 -31.38
N ILE A 105 -12.49 -9.25 -31.88
CA ILE A 105 -13.93 -9.10 -32.10
C ILE A 105 -14.70 -9.16 -30.77
N GLU A 106 -14.26 -9.99 -29.83
CA GLU A 106 -14.95 -10.15 -28.54
C GLU A 106 -14.70 -8.94 -27.64
N SER A 107 -13.44 -8.53 -27.49
CA SER A 107 -13.09 -7.39 -26.64
C SER A 107 -13.27 -6.03 -27.35
N SER A 108 -13.49 -6.03 -28.67
CA SER A 108 -13.52 -4.82 -29.51
C SER A 108 -12.25 -3.97 -29.44
N VAL A 109 -11.12 -4.57 -29.06
CA VAL A 109 -9.83 -3.89 -28.92
C VAL A 109 -9.09 -3.88 -30.26
N LYS A 110 -8.64 -2.68 -30.67
CA LYS A 110 -7.76 -2.48 -31.83
C LYS A 110 -6.32 -2.25 -31.38
N THR A 111 -5.41 -3.09 -31.86
CA THR A 111 -3.97 -3.00 -31.60
C THR A 111 -3.21 -2.78 -32.91
N THR A 112 -2.17 -1.96 -32.88
CA THR A 112 -1.25 -1.80 -34.03
C THR A 112 -0.05 -2.72 -33.82
N LEU A 113 0.12 -3.72 -34.69
CA LEU A 113 1.20 -4.71 -34.57
C LEU A 113 2.50 -4.20 -35.17
N LEU A 114 2.45 -3.73 -36.41
CA LEU A 114 3.63 -3.30 -37.15
C LEU A 114 3.39 -2.02 -37.96
N THR A 115 4.49 -1.33 -38.21
CA THR A 115 4.58 -0.32 -39.27
C THR A 115 5.51 -0.84 -40.37
N PHE A 116 5.27 -0.47 -41.62
CA PHE A 116 6.03 -0.95 -42.79
C PHE A 116 5.89 -2.46 -43.08
N CYS A 117 4.68 -2.99 -42.93
CA CYS A 117 4.33 -4.39 -43.19
C CYS A 117 4.18 -4.67 -44.70
N SER A 118 5.16 -5.33 -45.31
CA SER A 118 5.12 -5.70 -46.74
C SER A 118 4.31 -6.98 -47.00
N TYR A 119 4.43 -7.95 -46.10
CA TYR A 119 3.75 -9.25 -46.14
C TYR A 119 3.06 -9.55 -44.81
N VAL A 120 1.91 -10.20 -44.83
CA VAL A 120 1.24 -10.73 -43.64
C VAL A 120 0.34 -11.91 -44.03
N GLN A 121 0.31 -12.95 -43.20
CA GLN A 121 -0.60 -14.08 -43.33
C GLN A 121 -0.79 -14.79 -41.98
N TRP A 122 -1.95 -15.40 -41.79
CA TRP A 122 -2.16 -16.42 -40.75
C TRP A 122 -1.48 -17.73 -41.16
N VAL A 123 -0.81 -18.40 -40.22
CA VAL A 123 -0.32 -19.76 -40.46
C VAL A 123 -1.53 -20.70 -40.57
N PRO A 124 -1.68 -21.45 -41.68
CA PRO A 124 -2.82 -22.35 -41.86
C PRO A 124 -3.01 -23.33 -40.68
N GLY A 125 -4.25 -23.52 -40.25
CA GLY A 125 -4.57 -24.39 -39.12
C GLY A 125 -4.15 -23.86 -37.76
N SER A 126 -3.88 -22.55 -37.60
CA SER A 126 -3.43 -21.96 -36.33
C SER A 126 -3.76 -20.46 -36.23
N ASP A 127 -3.65 -19.90 -35.01
CA ASP A 127 -3.77 -18.45 -34.75
C ASP A 127 -2.40 -17.74 -34.75
N VAL A 128 -1.36 -18.37 -35.32
CA VAL A 128 -0.01 -17.79 -35.44
C VAL A 128 0.05 -16.84 -36.64
N VAL A 129 0.66 -15.68 -36.44
CA VAL A 129 0.80 -14.65 -37.49
C VAL A 129 2.24 -14.56 -37.95
N VAL A 130 2.43 -14.52 -39.27
CA VAL A 130 3.73 -14.26 -39.89
C VAL A 130 3.63 -12.99 -40.71
N ALA A 131 4.52 -12.04 -40.47
CA ALA A 131 4.60 -10.79 -41.22
C ALA A 131 6.03 -10.39 -41.54
N GLN A 132 6.21 -9.59 -42.58
CA GLN A 132 7.51 -9.01 -42.93
C GLN A 132 7.50 -7.51 -42.65
N ASN A 133 8.47 -7.04 -41.85
CA ASN A 133 8.76 -5.64 -41.63
C ASN A 133 10.15 -5.32 -42.18
N ARG A 134 10.19 -4.67 -43.36
CA ARG A 134 11.43 -4.36 -44.07
C ARG A 134 12.26 -5.64 -44.27
N ALA A 135 13.43 -5.73 -43.64
CA ALA A 135 14.33 -6.87 -43.72
C ALA A 135 14.18 -7.85 -42.55
N ASN A 136 13.06 -7.83 -41.82
CA ASN A 136 12.81 -8.73 -40.70
C ASN A 136 11.53 -9.54 -40.90
N LEU A 137 11.61 -10.84 -40.63
CA LEU A 137 10.48 -11.73 -40.40
C LEU A 137 9.99 -11.53 -38.96
N CYS A 138 8.70 -11.33 -38.79
CA CYS A 138 8.03 -11.11 -37.51
C CYS A 138 7.04 -12.25 -37.32
N ILE A 139 7.14 -12.97 -36.22
CA ILE A 139 6.26 -14.10 -35.90
C ILE A 139 5.63 -13.87 -34.53
N TRP A 140 4.31 -14.02 -34.45
CA TRP A 140 3.57 -14.05 -33.19
C TRP A 140 3.02 -15.45 -32.98
N TYR A 141 3.70 -16.24 -32.14
CA TYR A 141 3.20 -17.56 -31.71
C TYR A 141 2.00 -17.44 -30.77
N SER A 142 1.91 -16.34 -30.01
CA SER A 142 0.71 -15.95 -29.27
C SER A 142 0.28 -14.56 -29.70
N ILE A 143 -0.78 -14.50 -30.50
CA ILE A 143 -1.29 -13.22 -31.03
C ILE A 143 -2.05 -12.39 -29.97
N ASP A 144 -2.42 -13.01 -28.84
CA ASP A 144 -3.03 -12.32 -27.69
C ASP A 144 -2.03 -11.48 -26.88
N SER A 145 -0.73 -11.77 -27.04
CA SER A 145 0.39 -11.01 -26.49
C SER A 145 1.17 -10.33 -27.62
N PRO A 146 0.63 -9.27 -28.25
CA PRO A 146 1.23 -8.64 -29.44
C PRO A 146 2.66 -8.10 -29.21
N GLU A 147 3.05 -7.87 -27.96
CA GLU A 147 4.41 -7.51 -27.53
C GLU A 147 5.43 -8.65 -27.65
N SER A 148 4.99 -9.91 -27.67
CA SER A 148 5.82 -11.12 -27.68
C SER A 148 6.26 -11.53 -29.10
N THR A 149 6.69 -10.57 -29.91
CA THR A 149 7.09 -10.81 -31.31
C THR A 149 8.48 -11.45 -31.40
N THR A 150 8.59 -12.58 -32.10
CA THR A 150 9.89 -13.14 -32.48
C THR A 150 10.33 -12.56 -33.82
N MET A 151 11.57 -12.08 -33.89
CA MET A 151 12.10 -11.35 -35.04
C MET A 151 13.34 -12.01 -35.60
N PHE A 152 13.35 -12.32 -36.89
CA PHE A 152 14.51 -12.86 -37.60
C PHE A 152 14.93 -11.95 -38.75
N PRO A 153 16.23 -11.65 -38.92
CA PRO A 153 16.69 -10.91 -40.08
C PRO A 153 16.57 -11.78 -41.35
N LEU A 154 15.94 -11.23 -42.38
CA LEU A 154 15.78 -11.82 -43.70
C LEU A 154 16.66 -11.12 -44.73
N ARG A 155 17.04 -11.88 -45.75
CA ARG A 155 17.55 -11.32 -47.02
C ARG A 155 16.48 -11.60 -48.05
N GLY A 156 15.94 -10.55 -48.68
CA GLY A 156 14.86 -10.70 -49.66
C GLY A 156 13.46 -10.51 -49.08
N ASP A 157 12.45 -10.85 -49.90
CA ASP A 157 11.03 -10.63 -49.60
C ASP A 157 10.28 -11.95 -49.41
N VAL A 158 9.38 -11.99 -48.44
CA VAL A 158 8.51 -13.16 -48.19
C VAL A 158 7.54 -13.29 -49.36
N VAL A 159 7.49 -14.48 -49.94
CA VAL A 159 6.62 -14.78 -51.10
C VAL A 159 5.49 -15.72 -50.71
N ASP A 160 5.76 -16.67 -49.81
CA ASP A 160 4.79 -17.72 -49.47
C ASP A 160 5.01 -18.25 -48.04
N LEU A 161 3.94 -18.82 -47.47
CA LEU A 161 3.93 -19.49 -46.18
C LEU A 161 3.10 -20.77 -46.32
N VAL A 162 3.76 -21.91 -46.13
CA VAL A 162 3.16 -23.22 -46.34
C VAL A 162 3.32 -24.07 -45.08
N ARG A 163 2.23 -24.74 -44.68
CA ARG A 163 2.23 -25.76 -43.63
C ARG A 163 1.82 -27.09 -44.24
N VAL A 164 2.76 -28.02 -44.37
CA VAL A 164 2.55 -29.36 -44.95
C VAL A 164 3.27 -30.40 -44.09
N ASP A 165 2.64 -31.55 -43.86
CA ASP A 165 3.19 -32.68 -43.09
C ASP A 165 3.75 -32.30 -41.70
N GLY A 166 3.07 -31.38 -40.99
CA GLY A 166 3.51 -30.93 -39.67
C GLY A 166 4.80 -30.11 -39.71
N ARG A 167 5.08 -29.43 -40.82
CA ARG A 167 6.16 -28.45 -40.92
C ARG A 167 5.64 -27.17 -41.53
N THR A 168 5.92 -26.07 -40.84
CA THR A 168 5.61 -24.73 -41.30
C THR A 168 6.88 -24.05 -41.84
N GLU A 169 6.87 -23.68 -43.12
CA GLU A 169 8.02 -23.08 -43.80
C GLU A 169 7.63 -21.77 -44.51
N VAL A 170 8.43 -20.73 -44.27
CA VAL A 170 8.32 -19.42 -44.93
C VAL A 170 9.30 -19.38 -46.10
N THR A 171 8.78 -19.15 -47.31
CA THR A 171 9.59 -19.04 -48.51
C THR A 171 9.93 -17.58 -48.80
N VAL A 172 11.22 -17.28 -48.92
CA VAL A 172 11.77 -15.94 -49.13
C VAL A 172 12.52 -15.89 -50.46
N SER A 173 12.25 -14.88 -51.27
CA SER A 173 12.92 -14.66 -52.56
C SER A 173 14.13 -13.74 -52.41
N GLU A 174 15.32 -14.29 -52.64
CA GLU A 174 16.63 -13.61 -52.61
C GLU A 174 17.10 -13.22 -54.03
N GLY A 175 16.19 -12.67 -54.84
CA GLY A 175 16.46 -12.25 -56.21
C GLY A 175 16.40 -13.40 -57.23
N VAL A 176 17.42 -14.26 -57.29
CA VAL A 176 17.50 -15.38 -58.27
C VAL A 176 17.18 -16.74 -57.63
N GLY A 177 17.25 -16.85 -56.30
CA GLY A 177 16.96 -18.07 -55.55
C GLY A 177 15.88 -17.87 -54.50
N THR A 178 15.32 -18.98 -54.02
CA THR A 178 14.36 -19.02 -52.90
C THR A 178 15.01 -19.71 -51.70
N SER A 179 14.87 -19.11 -50.52
CA SER A 179 15.33 -19.64 -49.24
C SER A 179 14.12 -19.99 -48.38
N GLY A 180 14.17 -21.14 -47.71
CA GLY A 180 13.13 -21.59 -46.79
C GLY A 180 13.52 -21.38 -45.34
N TYR A 181 12.62 -20.82 -44.54
CA TYR A 181 12.78 -20.60 -43.11
C TYR A 181 11.74 -21.40 -42.35
N THR A 182 12.17 -22.40 -41.59
CA THR A 182 11.28 -23.26 -40.81
C THR A 182 10.89 -22.59 -39.48
N LEU A 183 9.61 -22.62 -39.17
CA LEU A 183 9.08 -22.12 -37.89
C LEU A 183 9.08 -23.22 -36.83
N ASP A 184 8.91 -22.82 -35.58
CA ASP A 184 8.77 -23.76 -34.47
C ASP A 184 7.38 -24.38 -34.49
N GLU A 185 7.28 -25.58 -35.06
CA GLU A 185 6.03 -26.32 -35.11
C GLU A 185 5.49 -26.64 -33.71
N GLY A 186 6.37 -26.79 -32.72
CA GLY A 186 5.94 -27.13 -31.37
C GLY A 186 5.17 -26.01 -30.70
N LEU A 187 5.65 -24.77 -30.87
CA LEU A 187 4.92 -23.58 -30.42
C LEU A 187 3.59 -23.39 -31.18
N ILE A 188 3.59 -23.66 -32.49
CA ILE A 188 2.38 -23.56 -33.32
C ILE A 188 1.34 -24.60 -32.86
N GLU A 189 1.73 -25.85 -32.72
CA GLU A 189 0.85 -26.96 -32.38
C GLU A 189 0.29 -26.84 -30.96
N PHE A 190 1.14 -26.51 -29.98
CA PHE A 190 0.71 -26.30 -28.60
C PHE A 190 -0.26 -25.11 -28.49
N GLY A 191 0.09 -23.95 -29.06
CA GLY A 191 -0.76 -22.77 -29.03
C GLY A 191 -2.12 -23.02 -29.70
N THR A 192 -2.09 -23.71 -30.84
CA THR A 192 -3.30 -24.12 -31.57
C THR A 192 -4.20 -25.02 -30.71
N ALA A 193 -3.66 -26.10 -30.14
CA ALA A 193 -4.43 -27.03 -29.32
C ALA A 193 -5.04 -26.35 -28.08
N VAL A 194 -4.27 -25.47 -27.43
CA VAL A 194 -4.73 -24.68 -26.28
C VAL A 194 -5.87 -23.74 -26.68
N ASP A 195 -5.72 -23.01 -27.79
CA ASP A 195 -6.73 -22.06 -28.28
C ASP A 195 -8.04 -22.73 -28.69
N ASP A 196 -7.99 -23.97 -29.18
CA ASP A 196 -9.17 -24.76 -29.52
C ASP A 196 -9.86 -25.35 -28.29
N GLY A 197 -9.22 -25.29 -27.12
CA GLY A 197 -9.67 -25.98 -25.92
C GLY A 197 -9.51 -27.50 -25.98
N ASP A 198 -8.69 -28.00 -26.92
CA ASP A 198 -8.34 -29.41 -27.08
C ASP A 198 -7.07 -29.71 -26.29
N TYR A 199 -7.23 -29.79 -24.97
CA TYR A 199 -6.11 -30.01 -24.07
C TYR A 199 -5.56 -31.44 -24.15
N ASP A 200 -6.32 -32.40 -24.68
CA ASP A 200 -5.84 -33.76 -24.95
C ASP A 200 -4.79 -33.75 -26.06
N ARG A 201 -5.05 -33.03 -27.16
CA ARG A 201 -4.08 -32.80 -28.24
C ARG A 201 -2.84 -32.08 -27.72
N ALA A 202 -3.00 -31.04 -26.89
CA ALA A 202 -1.89 -30.32 -26.28
C ALA A 202 -1.03 -31.25 -25.39
N THR A 203 -1.68 -32.10 -24.57
CA THR A 203 -0.99 -33.07 -23.71
C THR A 203 -0.22 -34.09 -24.52
N ALA A 204 -0.85 -34.70 -25.53
CA ALA A 204 -0.21 -35.69 -26.40
C ALA A 204 1.01 -35.11 -27.12
N PHE A 205 0.93 -33.84 -27.55
CA PHE A 205 2.05 -33.12 -28.13
C PHE A 205 3.20 -32.94 -27.12
N LEU A 206 2.91 -32.40 -25.94
CA LEU A 206 3.94 -32.16 -24.91
C LEU A 206 4.62 -33.45 -24.42
N GLU A 207 3.93 -34.57 -24.41
CA GLU A 207 4.51 -35.88 -24.08
C GLU A 207 5.55 -36.37 -25.09
N THR A 208 5.56 -35.84 -26.32
CA THR A 208 6.60 -36.15 -27.32
C THR A 208 7.88 -35.35 -27.14
N LEU A 209 7.84 -34.30 -26.32
CA LEU A 209 8.97 -33.39 -26.13
C LEU A 209 9.80 -33.74 -24.89
N ASP A 210 11.10 -33.49 -24.98
CA ASP A 210 11.96 -33.53 -23.81
C ASP A 210 11.65 -32.38 -22.84
N MET A 211 11.85 -32.64 -21.54
CA MET A 211 11.65 -31.66 -20.48
C MET A 211 12.73 -30.58 -20.49
N LEU A 212 12.51 -29.56 -21.32
CA LEU A 212 13.26 -28.31 -21.40
C LEU A 212 12.52 -27.19 -20.65
N PRO A 213 13.19 -26.07 -20.29
CA PRO A 213 12.53 -24.94 -19.63
C PRO A 213 11.31 -24.40 -20.39
N GLU A 214 11.36 -24.43 -21.73
CA GLU A 214 10.25 -24.04 -22.61
C GLU A 214 9.08 -25.02 -22.49
N THR A 215 9.33 -26.33 -22.57
CA THR A 215 8.32 -27.39 -22.40
C THR A 215 7.72 -27.35 -21.00
N GLU A 216 8.52 -27.11 -19.96
CA GLU A 216 8.06 -26.96 -18.58
C GLU A 216 7.08 -25.76 -18.44
N ALA A 217 7.36 -24.64 -19.11
CA ALA A 217 6.45 -23.50 -19.13
C ALA A 217 5.12 -23.82 -19.84
N MET A 218 5.15 -24.62 -20.92
CA MET A 218 3.94 -25.09 -21.59
C MET A 218 3.11 -26.01 -20.69
N TRP A 219 3.74 -26.96 -19.99
CA TRP A 219 3.08 -27.82 -19.02
C TRP A 219 2.43 -27.03 -17.88
N LYS A 220 3.08 -25.97 -17.38
CA LYS A 220 2.50 -25.05 -16.37
C LYS A 220 1.30 -24.27 -16.90
N THR A 221 1.35 -23.87 -18.16
CA THR A 221 0.23 -23.17 -18.80
C THR A 221 -0.96 -24.10 -18.97
N LEU A 222 -0.72 -25.32 -19.47
CA LEU A 222 -1.74 -26.34 -19.66
C LEU A 222 -2.35 -26.80 -18.33
N SER A 223 -1.55 -26.94 -17.26
CA SER A 223 -2.06 -27.32 -15.94
C SER A 223 -3.03 -26.28 -15.37
N LYS A 224 -2.73 -24.99 -15.56
CA LYS A 224 -3.60 -23.90 -15.14
C LYS A 224 -4.91 -23.89 -15.95
N LEU A 225 -4.83 -23.93 -17.28
CA LEU A 225 -5.99 -23.88 -18.15
C LEU A 225 -6.90 -25.11 -17.98
N SER A 226 -6.32 -26.29 -17.79
CA SER A 226 -7.09 -27.52 -17.53
C SER A 226 -7.81 -27.48 -16.18
N LEU A 227 -7.23 -26.86 -15.14
CA LEU A 227 -7.92 -26.62 -13.87
C LEU A 227 -9.08 -25.63 -14.04
N GLU A 228 -8.87 -24.50 -14.73
CA GLU A 228 -9.91 -23.49 -14.99
C GLU A 228 -11.07 -24.06 -15.81
N ALA A 229 -10.78 -24.94 -16.76
CA ALA A 229 -11.79 -25.62 -17.58
C ALA A 229 -12.41 -26.86 -16.92
N GLY A 230 -12.04 -27.17 -15.66
CA GLY A 230 -12.54 -28.33 -14.92
C GLY A 230 -12.08 -29.70 -15.45
N GLN A 231 -11.09 -29.77 -16.33
CA GLN A 231 -10.55 -31.02 -16.87
C GLN A 231 -9.48 -31.60 -15.93
N LEU A 232 -9.92 -32.07 -14.76
CA LEU A 232 -9.04 -32.49 -13.68
C LEU A 232 -8.10 -33.65 -14.03
N HIS A 233 -8.50 -34.55 -14.92
CA HIS A 233 -7.63 -35.65 -15.37
C HIS A 233 -6.42 -35.13 -16.17
N ILE A 234 -6.63 -34.10 -16.99
CA ILE A 234 -5.55 -33.47 -17.74
C ILE A 234 -4.67 -32.65 -16.80
N ALA A 235 -5.27 -31.93 -15.85
CA ALA A 235 -4.52 -31.23 -14.81
C ALA A 235 -3.62 -32.20 -14.02
N GLU A 236 -4.15 -33.35 -13.58
CA GLU A 236 -3.39 -34.40 -12.90
C GLU A 236 -2.19 -34.88 -13.73
N ARG A 237 -2.39 -35.16 -15.03
CA ARG A 237 -1.30 -35.52 -15.96
C ARG A 237 -0.24 -34.41 -16.07
N CYS A 238 -0.67 -33.15 -16.17
CA CYS A 238 0.25 -32.02 -16.27
C CYS A 238 1.10 -31.87 -15.00
N PHE A 239 0.49 -31.96 -13.81
CA PHE A 239 1.24 -31.90 -12.55
C PHE A 239 2.16 -33.11 -12.37
N ALA A 240 1.79 -34.28 -12.90
CA ALA A 240 2.66 -35.46 -12.91
C ALA A 240 3.88 -35.23 -13.81
N ALA A 241 3.71 -34.65 -14.99
CA ALA A 241 4.81 -34.27 -15.88
C ALA A 241 5.75 -33.23 -15.23
N LEU A 242 5.19 -32.28 -14.47
CA LEU A 242 5.95 -31.27 -13.72
C LEU A 242 6.61 -31.80 -12.44
N GLY A 243 6.29 -33.03 -12.00
CA GLY A 243 6.83 -33.63 -10.78
C GLY A 243 6.23 -33.10 -9.47
N ASP A 244 5.07 -32.42 -9.50
CA ASP A 244 4.37 -31.98 -8.29
C ASP A 244 3.54 -33.12 -7.69
N VAL A 245 4.22 -34.01 -6.98
CA VAL A 245 3.63 -35.21 -6.37
C VAL A 245 2.49 -34.87 -5.39
N SER A 246 2.59 -33.75 -4.69
CA SER A 246 1.55 -33.28 -3.75
C SER A 246 0.25 -32.97 -4.45
N THR A 247 0.30 -32.15 -5.49
CA THR A 247 -0.88 -31.75 -6.26
C THR A 247 -1.45 -32.94 -7.03
N VAL A 248 -0.61 -33.81 -7.57
CA VAL A 248 -1.04 -35.06 -8.21
C VAL A 248 -1.82 -35.93 -7.23
N ARG A 249 -1.29 -36.20 -6.03
CA ARG A 249 -1.99 -37.02 -5.03
C ARG A 249 -3.33 -36.40 -4.62
N PHE A 250 -3.38 -35.08 -4.50
CA PHE A 250 -4.61 -34.36 -4.17
C PHE A 250 -5.66 -34.47 -5.28
N LEU A 251 -5.26 -34.22 -6.54
CA LEU A 251 -6.13 -34.32 -7.71
C LEU A 251 -6.58 -35.75 -7.96
N HIS A 252 -5.68 -36.72 -7.84
CA HIS A 252 -5.99 -38.14 -7.97
C HIS A 252 -7.10 -38.57 -7.01
N HIS A 253 -6.98 -38.20 -5.73
CA HIS A 253 -8.02 -38.50 -4.74
C HIS A 253 -9.34 -37.77 -5.03
N THR A 254 -9.26 -36.54 -5.55
CA THR A 254 -10.43 -35.75 -5.94
C THR A 254 -11.15 -36.35 -7.15
N ASN A 255 -10.41 -36.83 -8.16
CA ASN A 255 -10.92 -37.53 -9.33
C ASN A 255 -11.60 -38.84 -8.94
N HIS A 256 -10.96 -39.64 -8.09
CA HIS A 256 -11.56 -40.88 -7.57
C HIS A 256 -12.83 -40.60 -6.74
N LEU A 257 -12.87 -39.51 -5.99
CA LEU A 257 -14.09 -39.09 -5.27
C LEU A 257 -15.21 -38.73 -6.26
N ALA A 258 -14.91 -37.93 -7.28
CA ALA A 258 -15.87 -37.58 -8.32
C ALA A 258 -16.41 -38.82 -9.05
N GLU A 259 -15.53 -39.75 -9.41
CA GLU A 259 -15.93 -41.01 -10.06
C GLU A 259 -16.87 -41.84 -9.17
N LYS A 260 -16.53 -41.99 -7.89
CA LYS A 260 -17.38 -42.71 -6.94
C LYS A 260 -18.76 -42.06 -6.79
N VAL A 261 -18.81 -40.72 -6.66
CA VAL A 261 -20.09 -40.01 -6.58
C VAL A 261 -20.91 -40.16 -7.86
N SER A 262 -20.25 -40.13 -9.03
CA SER A 262 -20.91 -40.34 -10.31
C SER A 262 -21.53 -41.74 -10.40
N GLN A 263 -20.82 -42.77 -9.91
CA GLN A 263 -21.35 -44.14 -9.84
C GLN A 263 -22.57 -44.24 -8.91
N ASP A 264 -22.54 -43.57 -7.76
CA ASP A 264 -23.60 -43.63 -6.75
C ASP A 264 -24.87 -42.83 -7.14
N THR A 265 -24.69 -41.68 -7.80
CA THR A 265 -25.78 -40.73 -8.12
C THR A 265 -26.27 -40.79 -9.57
N GLY A 266 -25.51 -41.41 -10.48
CA GLY A 266 -25.80 -41.45 -11.91
C GLY A 266 -25.69 -40.11 -12.63
N GLY A 267 -25.09 -39.10 -11.97
CA GLY A 267 -24.88 -37.75 -12.50
C GLY A 267 -23.41 -37.37 -12.61
N ASP A 268 -23.16 -36.09 -12.89
CA ASP A 268 -21.81 -35.53 -12.89
C ASP A 268 -21.25 -35.46 -11.46
N GLY A 269 -20.22 -36.26 -11.19
CA GLY A 269 -19.57 -36.30 -9.89
C GLY A 269 -18.80 -35.03 -9.53
N PHE A 270 -18.40 -34.23 -10.52
CA PHE A 270 -17.66 -32.97 -10.28
C PHE A 270 -18.56 -31.87 -9.68
N GLY A 271 -19.87 -31.98 -9.85
CA GLY A 271 -20.85 -31.07 -9.22
C GLY A 271 -21.07 -31.31 -7.72
N HIS A 272 -20.48 -32.36 -7.15
CA HIS A 272 -20.66 -32.70 -5.74
C HIS A 272 -19.94 -31.71 -4.81
N TYR A 273 -20.59 -31.30 -3.72
CA TYR A 273 -20.07 -30.27 -2.79
C TYR A 273 -18.66 -30.59 -2.26
N GLN A 274 -18.35 -31.86 -1.94
CA GLN A 274 -17.01 -32.24 -1.49
C GLN A 274 -15.95 -32.07 -2.57
N VAL A 275 -16.28 -32.36 -3.83
CA VAL A 275 -15.36 -32.18 -4.96
C VAL A 275 -15.13 -30.69 -5.20
N GLN A 276 -16.21 -29.90 -5.24
CA GLN A 276 -16.14 -28.44 -5.38
C GLN A 276 -15.36 -27.76 -4.25
N ALA A 277 -15.58 -28.20 -3.00
CA ALA A 277 -14.83 -27.70 -1.85
C ALA A 277 -13.34 -28.02 -1.94
N ARG A 278 -12.98 -29.26 -2.33
CA ARG A 278 -11.58 -29.65 -2.55
C ARG A 278 -10.92 -28.83 -3.66
N LEU A 279 -11.63 -28.56 -4.76
CA LEU A 279 -11.11 -27.70 -5.83
C LEU A 279 -10.92 -26.25 -5.34
N ALA A 280 -11.84 -25.72 -4.55
CA ALA A 280 -11.69 -24.41 -3.93
C ALA A 280 -10.51 -24.35 -2.94
N VAL A 281 -10.24 -25.42 -2.19
CA VAL A 281 -9.03 -25.54 -1.35
C VAL A 281 -7.76 -25.52 -2.20
N LEU A 282 -7.75 -26.23 -3.34
CA LEU A 282 -6.61 -26.23 -4.27
C LEU A 282 -6.33 -24.84 -4.84
N ASP A 283 -7.38 -24.08 -5.16
CA ASP A 283 -7.31 -22.69 -5.60
C ASP A 283 -7.03 -21.70 -4.44
N LYS A 284 -6.83 -22.20 -3.22
CA LYS A 284 -6.60 -21.41 -1.98
C LYS A 284 -7.78 -20.49 -1.63
N ASN A 285 -8.96 -20.76 -2.16
CA ASN A 285 -10.20 -20.07 -1.83
C ASN A 285 -10.93 -20.79 -0.68
N PHE A 286 -10.35 -20.70 0.52
CA PHE A 286 -10.86 -21.41 1.71
C PHE A 286 -12.27 -20.98 2.13
N LYS A 287 -12.66 -19.74 1.83
CA LYS A 287 -14.00 -19.24 2.14
C LYS A 287 -15.06 -19.84 1.23
N LEU A 288 -14.75 -20.03 -0.04
CA LEU A 288 -15.61 -20.75 -0.96
C LEU A 288 -15.71 -22.23 -0.58
N ALA A 289 -14.61 -22.85 -0.17
CA ALA A 289 -14.62 -24.23 0.34
C ALA A 289 -15.49 -24.38 1.61
N GLU A 290 -15.34 -23.46 2.58
CA GLU A 290 -16.17 -23.40 3.79
C GLU A 290 -17.66 -23.27 3.45
N MET A 291 -18.00 -22.45 2.45
CA MET A 291 -19.37 -22.26 1.99
C MET A 291 -19.98 -23.57 1.44
N PHE A 292 -19.27 -24.27 0.55
CA PHE A 292 -19.74 -25.54 -0.03
C PHE A 292 -20.04 -26.60 1.03
N TYR A 293 -19.21 -26.72 2.07
CA TYR A 293 -19.47 -27.64 3.18
C TYR A 293 -20.61 -27.13 4.09
N THR A 294 -20.63 -25.84 4.40
CA THR A 294 -21.62 -25.25 5.31
C THR A 294 -23.05 -25.32 4.75
N GLU A 295 -23.22 -25.16 3.44
CA GLU A 295 -24.52 -25.31 2.77
C GLU A 295 -25.14 -26.69 2.97
N GLN A 296 -24.31 -27.73 3.11
CA GLN A 296 -24.74 -29.10 3.36
C GLN A 296 -24.77 -29.46 4.85
N ASN A 297 -24.54 -28.49 5.75
CA ASN A 297 -24.36 -28.68 7.19
C ASN A 297 -23.21 -29.65 7.57
N ALA A 298 -22.23 -29.82 6.68
CA ALA A 298 -21.04 -30.65 6.85
C ALA A 298 -19.99 -29.91 7.72
N THR A 299 -20.30 -29.70 8.99
CA THR A 299 -19.47 -28.88 9.91
C THR A 299 -18.16 -29.58 10.28
N ASP A 300 -18.20 -30.91 10.41
CA ASP A 300 -17.05 -31.73 10.77
C ASP A 300 -15.98 -31.67 9.67
N GLU A 301 -16.39 -31.70 8.40
CA GLU A 301 -15.52 -31.59 7.24
C GLU A 301 -14.87 -30.20 7.11
N VAL A 302 -15.58 -29.11 7.51
CA VAL A 302 -14.98 -27.77 7.58
C VAL A 302 -13.89 -27.72 8.66
N ILE A 303 -14.17 -28.30 9.82
CA ILE A 303 -13.22 -28.36 10.95
C ILE A 303 -11.99 -29.17 10.54
N GLU A 304 -12.17 -30.36 9.96
CA GLU A 304 -11.08 -31.20 9.46
C GLU A 304 -10.23 -30.45 8.43
N MET A 305 -10.88 -29.81 7.44
CA MET A 305 -10.19 -28.99 6.44
C MET A 305 -9.31 -27.91 7.08
N TYR A 306 -9.85 -27.12 8.02
CA TYR A 306 -9.06 -26.06 8.65
C TYR A 306 -7.97 -26.58 9.58
N GLN A 307 -8.16 -27.76 10.20
CA GLN A 307 -7.12 -28.41 10.98
C GLN A 307 -5.95 -28.87 10.13
N GLU A 308 -6.22 -29.51 8.98
CA GLU A 308 -5.20 -29.94 8.01
C GLU A 308 -4.41 -28.74 7.46
N LEU A 309 -5.09 -27.60 7.25
CA LEU A 309 -4.47 -26.35 6.83
C LEU A 309 -3.77 -25.58 7.96
N HIS A 310 -3.83 -26.07 9.20
CA HIS A 310 -3.33 -25.40 10.41
C HIS A 310 -3.93 -23.99 10.66
N MET A 311 -5.14 -23.73 10.14
CA MET A 311 -5.91 -22.50 10.28
C MET A 311 -6.81 -22.59 11.51
N TRP A 312 -6.20 -22.59 12.69
CA TRP A 312 -6.88 -22.85 13.97
C TRP A 312 -7.90 -21.77 14.37
N GLU A 313 -7.68 -20.51 14.00
CA GLU A 313 -8.58 -19.41 14.37
C GLU A 313 -9.92 -19.54 13.62
N GLU A 314 -9.86 -19.85 12.32
CA GLU A 314 -11.01 -20.13 11.47
C GLU A 314 -11.72 -21.43 11.90
N CYS A 315 -10.95 -22.48 12.19
CA CYS A 315 -11.47 -23.73 12.76
C CYS A 315 -12.31 -23.48 14.03
N LEU A 316 -11.78 -22.68 14.97
CA LEU A 316 -12.47 -22.35 16.21
C LEU A 316 -13.69 -21.45 15.98
N ALA A 317 -13.59 -20.50 15.05
CA ALA A 317 -14.70 -19.60 14.70
C ALA A 317 -15.90 -20.39 14.13
N VAL A 318 -15.66 -21.35 13.23
CA VAL A 318 -16.71 -22.21 12.68
C VAL A 318 -17.30 -23.10 13.77
N ALA A 319 -16.45 -23.74 14.58
CA ALA A 319 -16.89 -24.60 15.67
C ALA A 319 -17.73 -23.83 16.71
N GLU A 320 -17.37 -22.58 17.01
CA GLU A 320 -18.12 -21.71 17.92
C GLU A 320 -19.45 -21.24 17.31
N ALA A 321 -19.45 -20.82 16.05
CA ALA A 321 -20.66 -20.39 15.35
C ALA A 321 -21.70 -21.50 15.21
N LYS A 322 -21.26 -22.75 15.07
CA LYS A 322 -22.14 -23.93 14.96
C LYS A 322 -22.38 -24.64 16.29
N ALA A 323 -21.84 -24.12 17.40
CA ALA A 323 -21.93 -24.73 18.73
C ALA A 323 -21.49 -26.21 18.74
N HIS A 324 -20.35 -26.50 18.10
CA HIS A 324 -19.84 -27.85 17.91
C HIS A 324 -19.50 -28.53 19.25
N PRO A 325 -19.90 -29.80 19.48
CA PRO A 325 -19.67 -30.51 20.75
C PRO A 325 -18.21 -30.58 21.21
N GLU A 326 -17.28 -30.62 20.26
CA GLU A 326 -15.84 -30.76 20.54
C GLU A 326 -15.09 -29.42 20.66
N LEU A 327 -15.78 -28.28 20.69
CA LEU A 327 -15.16 -26.95 20.75
C LEU A 327 -14.12 -26.82 21.88
N ASP A 328 -14.41 -27.34 23.07
CA ASP A 328 -13.48 -27.30 24.20
C ASP A 328 -12.29 -28.24 24.03
N ALA A 329 -12.44 -29.34 23.30
CA ALA A 329 -11.32 -30.21 22.93
C ALA A 329 -10.41 -29.51 21.90
N LEU A 330 -11.01 -28.86 20.89
CA LEU A 330 -10.31 -28.07 19.88
C LEU A 330 -9.50 -26.93 20.51
N ARG A 331 -10.11 -26.15 21.41
CA ARG A 331 -9.44 -25.05 22.14
C ARG A 331 -8.24 -25.57 22.94
N ARG A 332 -8.39 -26.70 23.64
CA ARG A 332 -7.29 -27.32 24.41
C ARG A 332 -6.16 -27.83 23.52
N ASN A 333 -6.48 -28.45 22.39
CA ASN A 333 -5.48 -28.92 21.43
C ASN A 333 -4.71 -27.75 20.81
N TYR A 334 -5.42 -26.70 20.38
CA TYR A 334 -4.80 -25.49 19.86
C TYR A 334 -3.90 -24.82 20.90
N TYR A 335 -4.37 -24.67 22.14
CA TYR A 335 -3.56 -24.12 23.23
C TYR A 335 -2.29 -24.95 23.49
N ARG A 336 -2.40 -26.30 23.49
CA ARG A 336 -1.23 -27.17 23.63
C ARG A 336 -0.22 -26.93 22.50
N TRP A 337 -0.69 -26.86 21.26
CA TRP A 337 0.16 -26.58 20.10
C TRP A 337 0.84 -25.20 20.19
N LEU A 338 0.14 -24.16 20.63
CA LEU A 338 0.73 -22.84 20.87
C LEU A 338 1.84 -22.88 21.92
N MET A 339 1.64 -23.64 22.99
CA MET A 339 2.64 -23.81 24.04
C MET A 339 3.87 -24.61 23.56
N GLU A 340 3.67 -25.67 22.78
CA GLU A 340 4.75 -26.49 22.20
C GLU A 340 5.59 -25.71 21.17
N THR A 341 4.94 -24.85 20.38
CA THR A 341 5.63 -23.97 19.41
C THR A 341 6.14 -22.65 20.01
N ALA A 342 6.02 -22.48 21.33
CA ALA A 342 6.43 -21.27 22.07
C ALA A 342 5.79 -19.96 21.57
N GLN A 343 4.57 -20.04 21.01
CA GLN A 343 3.77 -18.88 20.62
C GLN A 343 3.04 -18.30 21.83
N ASP A 344 3.81 -17.83 22.82
CA ASP A 344 3.31 -17.40 24.12
C ASP A 344 2.34 -16.20 24.03
N GLU A 345 2.47 -15.32 23.03
CA GLU A 345 1.55 -14.19 22.83
C GLU A 345 0.13 -14.67 22.49
N LYS A 346 -0.02 -15.53 21.47
CA LYS A 346 -1.33 -16.07 21.07
C LYS A 346 -1.94 -16.93 22.18
N ALA A 347 -1.11 -17.68 22.89
CA ALA A 347 -1.57 -18.45 24.06
C ALA A 347 -2.11 -17.51 25.17
N GLY A 348 -1.47 -16.35 25.36
CA GLY A 348 -1.93 -15.32 26.28
C GLY A 348 -3.28 -14.70 25.87
N GLU A 349 -3.49 -14.42 24.58
CA GLU A 349 -4.76 -13.92 24.06
C GLU A 349 -5.91 -14.92 24.23
N MET A 350 -5.65 -16.21 24.02
CA MET A 350 -6.61 -17.26 24.31
C MET A 350 -7.03 -17.24 25.80
N LYS A 351 -6.06 -17.14 26.72
CA LYS A 351 -6.33 -17.05 28.17
C LYS A 351 -7.07 -15.78 28.56
N GLU A 352 -6.77 -14.65 27.91
CA GLU A 352 -7.51 -13.40 28.10
C GLU A 352 -8.98 -13.54 27.72
N ARG A 353 -9.28 -14.20 26.58
CA ARG A 353 -10.66 -14.48 26.15
C ARG A 353 -11.41 -15.45 27.07
N GLU A 354 -10.70 -16.42 27.66
CA GLU A 354 -11.25 -17.34 28.67
C GLU A 354 -11.51 -16.67 30.03
N GLY A 355 -11.05 -15.43 30.23
CA GLY A 355 -11.15 -14.70 31.50
C GLY A 355 -10.06 -15.03 32.52
N ASP A 356 -9.05 -15.84 32.17
CA ASP A 356 -7.88 -16.11 33.00
C ASP A 356 -6.79 -15.04 32.78
N PHE A 357 -7.01 -13.87 33.38
CA PHE A 357 -6.10 -12.74 33.23
C PHE A 357 -4.71 -12.98 33.86
N GLN A 358 -4.61 -13.80 34.91
CA GLN A 358 -3.33 -14.11 35.55
C GLN A 358 -2.48 -15.03 34.67
N GLY A 359 -3.09 -16.05 34.08
CA GLY A 359 -2.46 -16.91 33.08
C GLY A 359 -1.99 -16.09 31.87
N ALA A 360 -2.85 -15.22 31.34
CA ALA A 360 -2.53 -14.35 30.21
C ALA A 360 -1.32 -13.44 30.49
N ILE A 361 -1.26 -12.81 31.67
CA ILE A 361 -0.13 -11.96 32.08
C ILE A 361 1.17 -12.75 32.15
N SER A 362 1.13 -13.95 32.73
CA SER A 362 2.33 -14.77 32.82
C SER A 362 2.87 -15.14 31.43
N LEU A 363 1.97 -15.42 30.47
CA LEU A 363 2.32 -15.70 29.09
C LEU A 363 2.82 -14.46 28.34
N TYR A 364 2.19 -13.30 28.51
CA TYR A 364 2.68 -12.04 27.92
C TYR A 364 4.05 -11.62 28.45
N LEU A 365 4.31 -11.83 29.73
CA LEU A 365 5.64 -11.58 30.30
C LEU A 365 6.68 -12.55 29.75
N LYS A 366 6.31 -13.83 29.55
CA LYS A 366 7.19 -14.84 28.93
C LYS A 366 7.48 -14.51 27.46
N ALA A 367 6.49 -14.00 26.73
CA ALA A 367 6.63 -13.51 25.35
C ALA A 367 7.44 -12.21 25.23
N GLY A 368 7.85 -11.58 26.34
CA GLY A 368 8.56 -10.30 26.31
C GLY A 368 7.68 -9.10 25.99
N LEU A 369 6.37 -9.18 26.25
CA LEU A 369 5.37 -8.14 25.99
C LEU A 369 4.83 -7.51 27.30
N PRO A 370 5.68 -6.88 28.13
CA PRO A 370 5.25 -6.34 29.43
C PRO A 370 4.27 -5.18 29.30
N ALA A 371 4.29 -4.43 28.20
CA ALA A 371 3.33 -3.34 27.95
C ALA A 371 1.90 -3.85 27.73
N LYS A 372 1.74 -5.02 27.08
CA LYS A 372 0.44 -5.67 26.89
C LYS A 372 -0.09 -6.21 28.22
N ALA A 373 0.77 -6.87 28.99
CA ALA A 373 0.44 -7.31 30.36
C ALA A 373 0.03 -6.14 31.27
N ALA A 374 0.73 -5.00 31.20
CA ALA A 374 0.40 -3.81 31.99
C ALA A 374 -0.96 -3.20 31.62
N ARG A 375 -1.28 -3.15 30.32
CA ARG A 375 -2.60 -2.71 29.86
C ARG A 375 -3.71 -3.58 30.43
N LEU A 376 -3.54 -4.90 30.36
CA LEU A 376 -4.51 -5.85 30.87
C LEU A 376 -4.70 -5.71 32.38
N ALA A 377 -3.60 -5.50 33.12
CA ALA A 377 -3.66 -5.23 34.55
C ALA A 377 -4.43 -3.95 34.86
N ILE A 378 -4.16 -2.84 34.16
CA ILE A 378 -4.82 -1.54 34.40
C ILE A 378 -6.33 -1.60 34.11
N SER A 379 -6.76 -2.39 33.12
CA SER A 379 -8.19 -2.54 32.78
C SER A 379 -8.96 -3.43 33.75
N HIS A 380 -8.30 -4.34 34.47
CA HIS A 380 -8.95 -5.30 35.36
C HIS A 380 -8.52 -5.12 36.83
N PRO A 381 -9.40 -4.61 37.70
CA PRO A 381 -9.09 -4.38 39.11
C PRO A 381 -8.62 -5.62 39.88
N ASP A 382 -9.11 -6.80 39.52
CA ASP A 382 -8.74 -8.08 40.16
C ASP A 382 -7.25 -8.40 40.01
N VAL A 383 -6.66 -8.00 38.87
CA VAL A 383 -5.23 -8.14 38.61
C VAL A 383 -4.45 -7.03 39.32
N THR A 384 -4.92 -5.79 39.23
CA THR A 384 -4.27 -4.64 39.87
C THR A 384 -4.16 -4.81 41.39
N SER A 385 -5.13 -5.49 42.00
CA SER A 385 -5.15 -5.80 43.43
C SER A 385 -4.08 -6.81 43.85
N ASN A 386 -3.57 -7.61 42.91
CA ASN A 386 -2.52 -8.59 43.17
C ASN A 386 -1.12 -7.95 43.10
N SER A 387 -0.55 -7.69 44.27
CA SER A 387 0.78 -7.09 44.43
C SER A 387 1.89 -7.87 43.71
N ASP A 388 1.85 -9.20 43.69
CA ASP A 388 2.89 -10.02 43.04
C ASP A 388 2.86 -9.91 41.52
N ALA A 389 1.65 -9.91 40.94
CA ALA A 389 1.45 -9.72 39.50
C ALA A 389 1.96 -8.33 39.07
N VAL A 390 1.60 -7.29 39.82
CA VAL A 390 2.08 -5.92 39.60
C VAL A 390 3.60 -5.87 39.66
N ASN A 391 4.23 -6.43 40.71
CA ASN A 391 5.68 -6.38 40.88
C ASN A 391 6.41 -7.09 39.72
N ARG A 392 5.88 -8.22 39.22
CA ARG A 392 6.42 -8.91 38.05
C ARG A 392 6.32 -8.05 36.79
N ILE A 393 5.17 -7.42 36.55
CA ILE A 393 4.95 -6.55 35.39
C ILE A 393 5.86 -5.32 35.47
N THR A 394 5.90 -4.62 36.60
CA THR A 394 6.72 -3.40 36.75
C THR A 394 8.21 -3.71 36.65
N ALA A 395 8.68 -4.82 37.22
CA ALA A 395 10.07 -5.26 37.05
C ALA A 395 10.41 -5.51 35.57
N ALA A 396 9.51 -6.17 34.82
CA ALA A 396 9.69 -6.39 33.39
C ALA A 396 9.64 -5.10 32.56
N LEU A 397 8.73 -4.17 32.87
CA LEU A 397 8.64 -2.87 32.22
C LEU A 397 9.90 -2.03 32.46
N ILE A 398 10.40 -1.98 33.70
CA ILE A 398 11.61 -1.23 34.06
C ILE A 398 12.83 -1.84 33.37
N LYS A 399 12.95 -3.17 33.33
CA LYS A 399 14.02 -3.87 32.61
C LYS A 399 13.97 -3.58 31.10
N GLY A 400 12.78 -3.44 30.53
CA GLY A 400 12.56 -3.08 29.13
C GLY A 400 12.53 -1.58 28.85
N GLU A 401 12.90 -0.73 29.81
CA GLU A 401 12.89 0.74 29.71
C GLU A 401 11.53 1.37 29.35
N PHE A 402 10.42 0.64 29.54
CA PHE A 402 9.06 1.13 29.37
C PHE A 402 8.58 1.90 30.60
N TYR A 403 9.34 2.94 30.99
CA TYR A 403 9.13 3.67 32.24
C TYR A 403 7.78 4.40 32.32
N GLU A 404 7.27 4.92 31.21
CA GLU A 404 5.96 5.59 31.19
C GLU A 404 4.83 4.62 31.56
N ARG A 405 4.82 3.44 30.94
CA ARG A 405 3.85 2.37 31.24
C ARG A 405 3.96 1.87 32.68
N ALA A 406 5.19 1.78 33.21
CA ALA A 406 5.42 1.41 34.60
C ALA A 406 4.87 2.48 35.56
N GLY A 407 5.04 3.76 35.20
CA GLY A 407 4.45 4.89 35.92
C GLY A 407 2.92 4.81 35.95
N ASP A 408 2.29 4.57 34.80
CA ASP A 408 0.83 4.45 34.70
C ASP A 408 0.27 3.33 35.59
N LEU A 409 0.97 2.19 35.65
CA LEU A 409 0.57 1.08 36.53
C LEU A 409 0.73 1.44 38.02
N TYR A 410 1.84 2.09 38.41
CA TYR A 410 2.04 2.52 39.79
C TYR A 410 1.05 3.59 40.24
N ASP A 411 0.72 4.54 39.35
CA ASP A 411 -0.27 5.58 39.60
C ASP A 411 -1.66 4.96 39.82
N LYS A 412 -2.02 3.96 39.01
CA LYS A 412 -3.29 3.22 39.17
C LYS A 412 -3.43 2.50 40.52
N ILE A 413 -2.31 2.07 41.10
CA ILE A 413 -2.26 1.37 42.40
C ILE A 413 -2.15 2.37 43.57
N GLY A 414 -2.01 3.67 43.27
CA GLY A 414 -1.85 4.72 44.28
C GLY A 414 -0.44 4.82 44.86
N ASN A 415 0.57 4.24 44.21
CA ASN A 415 1.98 4.40 44.61
C ASN A 415 2.62 5.59 43.89
N ASN A 416 2.21 6.78 44.29
CA ASN A 416 2.57 8.04 43.62
C ASN A 416 4.08 8.29 43.64
N GLN A 417 4.80 7.80 44.65
CA GLN A 417 6.25 7.98 44.76
C GLN A 417 7.00 7.20 43.68
N ARG A 418 6.68 5.91 43.49
CA ARG A 418 7.30 5.09 42.43
C ARG A 418 6.83 5.51 41.04
N ALA A 419 5.57 5.92 40.90
CA ALA A 419 5.05 6.44 39.65
C ALA A 419 5.84 7.66 39.18
N LEU A 420 6.09 8.62 40.08
CA LEU A 420 6.87 9.82 39.78
C LEU A 420 8.31 9.49 39.38
N GLU A 421 8.97 8.57 40.08
CA GLU A 421 10.32 8.13 39.72
C GLU A 421 10.37 7.52 38.32
N CYS A 422 9.39 6.68 37.98
CA CYS A 422 9.27 6.08 36.65
C CYS A 422 9.03 7.16 35.58
N TYR A 423 8.11 8.09 35.78
CA TYR A 423 7.86 9.17 34.82
C TYR A 423 9.09 10.06 34.60
N ARG A 424 9.86 10.34 35.67
CA ARG A 424 11.13 11.08 35.56
C ARG A 424 12.17 10.32 34.73
N ARG A 425 12.35 9.03 34.99
CA ARG A 425 13.29 8.18 34.23
C ARG A 425 12.88 8.02 32.78
N GLY A 426 11.59 8.00 32.49
CA GLY A 426 11.03 7.91 31.14
C GLY A 426 10.92 9.24 30.39
N ASN A 427 11.37 10.37 30.98
CA ASN A 427 11.18 11.71 30.42
C ASN A 427 9.71 12.06 30.11
N ALA A 428 8.76 11.42 30.80
CA ALA A 428 7.32 11.66 30.66
C ALA A 428 6.90 12.85 31.55
N PHE A 429 7.49 14.02 31.28
CA PHE A 429 7.38 15.21 32.14
C PHE A 429 5.94 15.68 32.34
N ARG A 430 5.11 15.60 31.30
CA ARG A 430 3.68 15.97 31.38
C ARG A 430 2.96 15.19 32.49
N LYS A 431 3.03 13.86 32.45
CA LYS A 431 2.42 12.98 33.45
C LYS A 431 3.05 13.17 34.83
N ALA A 432 4.38 13.34 34.89
CA ALA A 432 5.09 13.62 36.13
C ALA A 432 4.60 14.91 36.82
N VAL A 433 4.40 15.98 36.05
CA VAL A 433 3.90 17.27 36.55
C VAL A 433 2.44 17.16 36.99
N GLU A 434 1.58 16.54 36.18
CA GLU A 434 0.16 16.33 36.52
C GLU A 434 0.02 15.57 37.86
N LEU A 435 0.78 14.49 38.05
CA LEU A 435 0.84 13.74 39.31
C LEU A 435 1.39 14.59 40.47
N SER A 436 2.46 15.36 40.22
CA SER A 436 3.13 16.18 41.24
C SER A 436 2.29 17.37 41.70
N ARG A 437 1.46 17.96 40.84
CA ARG A 437 0.53 19.04 41.23
C ARG A 437 -0.45 18.57 42.30
N LEU A 438 -0.84 17.29 42.27
CA LEU A 438 -1.75 16.69 43.24
C LEU A 438 -1.03 16.18 44.49
N SER A 439 0.11 15.50 44.32
CA SER A 439 0.75 14.73 45.40
C SER A 439 2.07 15.32 45.92
N PHE A 440 2.82 16.04 45.08
CA PHE A 440 4.17 16.54 45.39
C PHE A 440 4.40 17.99 44.90
N PRO A 441 3.68 19.00 45.40
CA PRO A 441 3.77 20.38 44.87
C PRO A 441 5.18 20.97 44.89
N ALA A 442 6.03 20.56 45.84
CA ALA A 442 7.40 21.03 45.97
C ALA A 442 8.34 20.56 44.82
N GLU A 443 8.01 19.47 44.13
CA GLU A 443 8.82 18.94 43.02
C GLU A 443 8.41 19.54 41.66
N VAL A 444 7.23 20.19 41.56
CA VAL A 444 6.70 20.74 40.31
C VAL A 444 7.69 21.72 39.67
N VAL A 445 8.22 22.67 40.44
CA VAL A 445 9.18 23.68 39.94
C VAL A 445 10.42 23.02 39.32
N LYS A 446 10.96 21.98 39.97
CA LYS A 446 12.14 21.25 39.49
C LYS A 446 11.82 20.44 38.23
N LEU A 447 10.61 19.87 38.14
CA LEU A 447 10.17 19.10 36.97
C LEU A 447 9.89 19.99 35.77
N GLU A 448 9.28 21.15 35.97
CA GLU A 448 9.06 22.16 34.92
C GLU A 448 10.41 22.67 34.37
N GLU A 449 11.41 22.89 35.25
CA GLU A 449 12.75 23.25 34.80
C GLU A 449 13.40 22.14 33.97
N ALA A 450 13.36 20.90 34.46
CA ALA A 450 13.91 19.74 33.75
C ALA A 450 13.19 19.47 32.42
N TRP A 451 11.88 19.72 32.36
CA TRP A 451 11.09 19.63 31.13
C TRP A 451 11.54 20.69 30.12
N GLY A 452 11.71 21.94 30.57
CA GLY A 452 12.28 23.01 29.75
C GLY A 452 13.66 22.63 29.18
N ASP A 453 14.56 22.11 30.03
CA ASP A 453 15.90 21.68 29.61
C ASP A 453 15.84 20.54 28.55
N HIS A 454 14.97 19.55 28.76
CA HIS A 454 14.75 18.46 27.81
C HIS A 454 14.20 18.94 26.45
N LEU A 455 13.27 19.90 26.45
CA LEU A 455 12.72 20.50 25.23
C LEU A 455 13.79 21.29 24.46
N VAL A 456 14.66 22.03 25.16
CA VAL A 456 15.79 22.73 24.54
C VAL A 456 16.76 21.74 23.89
N GLN A 457 17.06 20.61 24.54
CA GLN A 457 17.91 19.56 23.98
C GLN A 457 17.34 19.00 22.66
N HIS A 458 16.01 18.89 22.56
CA HIS A 458 15.31 18.46 21.35
C HIS A 458 15.01 19.59 20.36
N LYS A 459 15.58 20.79 20.56
CA LYS A 459 15.41 21.99 19.73
C LYS A 459 14.00 22.59 19.72
N HIS A 460 13.13 22.19 20.63
CA HIS A 460 11.81 22.78 20.84
C HIS A 460 11.88 23.97 21.81
N MET A 461 12.69 24.97 21.45
CA MET A 461 12.98 26.13 22.31
C MET A 461 11.74 26.99 22.61
N ASP A 462 10.76 27.07 21.70
CA ASP A 462 9.54 27.84 21.89
C ASP A 462 8.68 27.29 23.05
N ALA A 463 8.40 25.98 23.02
CA ALA A 463 7.63 25.32 24.08
C ALA A 463 8.34 25.40 25.44
N ALA A 464 9.67 25.34 25.45
CA ALA A 464 10.48 25.42 26.68
C ALA A 464 10.33 26.76 27.43
N ILE A 465 10.00 27.85 26.74
CA ILE A 465 9.88 29.20 27.35
C ILE A 465 8.86 29.19 28.48
N ASN A 466 7.67 28.62 28.24
CA ASN A 466 6.59 28.61 29.22
C ASN A 466 6.99 27.79 30.46
N HIS A 467 7.60 26.62 30.26
CA HIS A 467 8.07 25.76 31.34
C HIS A 467 9.16 26.42 32.19
N PHE A 468 10.10 27.16 31.59
CA PHE A 468 11.10 27.92 32.35
C PHE A 468 10.52 29.10 33.12
N ILE A 469 9.44 29.73 32.61
CA ILE A 469 8.72 30.78 33.34
C ILE A 469 8.00 30.16 34.54
N GLU A 470 7.30 29.04 34.38
CA GLU A 470 6.63 28.32 35.47
C GLU A 470 7.63 27.81 36.52
N ALA A 471 8.85 27.46 36.11
CA ALA A 471 9.94 27.10 37.01
C ALA A 471 10.61 28.30 37.71
N GLY A 472 10.30 29.54 37.33
CA GLY A 472 10.97 30.75 37.84
C GLY A 472 12.41 30.94 37.34
N SER A 473 12.86 30.16 36.34
CA SER A 473 14.21 30.22 35.76
C SER A 473 14.28 31.25 34.63
N SER A 474 14.17 32.54 34.99
CA SER A 474 14.13 33.67 34.06
C SER A 474 15.29 33.70 33.07
N MET A 475 16.50 33.32 33.50
CA MET A 475 17.69 33.30 32.64
C MET A 475 17.56 32.28 31.49
N LYS A 476 17.17 31.04 31.81
CA LYS A 476 16.95 29.99 30.81
C LYS A 476 15.77 30.34 29.88
N ALA A 477 14.70 30.93 30.42
CA ALA A 477 13.57 31.41 29.63
C ALA A 477 13.97 32.45 28.58
N ILE A 478 14.81 33.43 28.96
CA ILE A 478 15.32 34.47 28.05
C ILE A 478 16.23 33.86 26.97
N GLU A 479 17.11 32.93 27.35
CA GLU A 479 17.99 32.24 26.41
C GLU A 479 17.21 31.41 25.39
N ALA A 480 16.21 30.66 25.86
CA ALA A 480 15.30 29.90 25.00
C ALA A 480 14.49 30.83 24.09
N ALA A 481 13.96 31.95 24.58
CA ALA A 481 13.20 32.92 23.79
C ALA A 481 14.04 33.60 22.70
N VAL A 482 15.30 33.95 23.01
CA VAL A 482 16.26 34.47 22.03
C VAL A 482 16.64 33.39 21.00
N GLY A 483 16.88 32.15 21.45
CA GLY A 483 17.19 31.01 20.58
C GLY A 483 16.04 30.65 19.62
N ALA A 484 14.79 30.71 20.10
CA ALA A 484 13.57 30.50 19.34
C ALA A 484 13.17 31.71 18.47
N ARG A 485 13.95 32.80 18.48
CA ARG A 485 13.64 34.07 17.79
C ARG A 485 12.31 34.70 18.20
N GLN A 486 11.84 34.43 19.42
CA GLN A 486 10.66 35.05 19.99
C GLN A 486 11.01 36.34 20.74
N TRP A 487 11.45 37.33 19.98
CA TRP A 487 12.02 38.58 20.50
C TRP A 487 11.06 39.38 21.37
N LYS A 488 9.76 39.40 21.05
CA LYS A 488 8.74 40.10 21.84
C LYS A 488 8.57 39.51 23.24
N LYS A 489 8.50 38.17 23.34
CA LYS A 489 8.45 37.47 24.63
C LYS A 489 9.75 37.63 25.40
N ALA A 490 10.91 37.59 24.72
CA ALA A 490 12.21 37.82 25.35
C ALA A 490 12.30 39.22 26.01
N VAL A 491 11.84 40.28 25.31
CA VAL A 491 11.79 41.64 25.89
C VAL A 491 10.84 41.68 27.10
N HIS A 492 9.65 41.08 26.99
CA HIS A 492 8.70 41.08 28.10
C HIS A 492 9.26 40.40 29.36
N ILE A 493 9.90 39.24 29.20
CA ILE A 493 10.55 38.54 30.33
C ILE A 493 11.69 39.40 30.88
N LEU A 494 12.46 40.08 30.03
CA LEU A 494 13.56 40.97 30.42
C LEU A 494 13.11 42.23 31.16
N GLU A 495 11.93 42.78 30.85
CA GLU A 495 11.37 43.96 31.52
C GLU A 495 10.93 43.64 32.96
N LEU A 496 10.57 42.38 33.22
CA LEU A 496 10.18 41.89 34.54
C LEU A 496 11.38 41.60 35.46
N GLN A 497 12.61 41.60 34.94
CA GLN A 497 13.82 41.31 35.72
C GLN A 497 14.65 42.56 35.97
N GLU A 498 15.14 42.74 37.21
CA GLU A 498 15.98 43.89 37.60
C GLU A 498 17.49 43.58 37.55
N ASP A 499 17.89 42.34 37.20
CA ASP A 499 19.29 41.93 37.30
C ASP A 499 20.19 42.49 36.19
N SER A 500 21.33 43.01 36.61
CA SER A 500 22.34 43.61 35.71
C SER A 500 22.95 42.63 34.70
N SER A 501 22.88 41.32 34.95
CA SER A 501 23.37 40.25 34.06
C SER A 501 22.59 40.13 32.74
N PHE A 502 21.38 40.72 32.68
CA PHE A 502 20.50 40.63 31.51
C PHE A 502 20.80 41.68 30.42
N GLY A 503 21.64 42.69 30.71
CA GLY A 503 21.99 43.75 29.75
C GLY A 503 22.59 43.24 28.43
N LYS A 504 23.27 42.07 28.45
CA LYS A 504 23.80 41.42 27.24
C LYS A 504 22.72 40.97 26.25
N TYR A 505 21.52 40.63 26.72
CA TYR A 505 20.43 40.17 25.85
C TYR A 505 19.71 41.37 25.18
N TYR A 506 19.55 42.49 25.88
CA TYR A 506 19.06 43.74 25.29
C TYR A 506 19.90 44.19 24.08
N LEU A 507 21.23 44.01 24.14
CA LEU A 507 22.12 44.32 23.01
C LEU A 507 21.87 43.40 21.81
N LYS A 508 21.71 42.09 22.04
CA LYS A 508 21.40 41.11 20.97
C LYS A 508 20.05 41.39 20.31
N ILE A 509 19.05 41.75 21.10
CA ILE A 509 17.70 42.11 20.61
C ILE A 509 17.77 43.40 19.79
N ALA A 510 18.48 44.43 20.28
CA ALA A 510 18.67 45.69 19.56
C ALA A 510 19.39 45.50 18.21
N GLN A 511 20.40 44.62 18.15
CA GLN A 511 21.07 44.26 16.90
C GLN A 511 20.10 43.61 15.89
N HIS A 512 19.20 42.74 16.37
CA HIS A 512 18.19 42.13 15.51
C HIS A 512 17.19 43.15 14.95
N TYR A 513 16.56 43.99 15.78
CA TYR A 513 15.61 45.00 15.30
C TYR A 513 16.28 46.06 14.41
N ALA A 514 17.56 46.38 14.65
CA ALA A 514 18.34 47.22 13.74
C ALA A 514 18.55 46.57 12.37
N SER A 515 18.73 45.24 12.29
CA SER A 515 18.80 44.53 11.01
C SER A 515 17.47 44.49 10.25
N LEU A 516 16.35 44.62 10.96
CA LEU A 516 15.00 44.74 10.39
C LEU A 516 14.61 46.20 10.05
N GLN A 517 15.55 47.15 10.18
CA GLN A 517 15.34 48.60 9.97
C GLN A 517 14.35 49.26 10.95
N ASP A 518 13.98 48.58 12.04
CA ASP A 518 13.21 49.17 13.14
C ASP A 518 14.17 49.87 14.13
N TYR A 519 14.65 51.04 13.72
CA TYR A 519 15.63 51.81 14.48
C TYR A 519 15.06 52.42 15.76
N GLN A 520 13.75 52.65 15.81
CA GLN A 520 13.08 53.18 17.01
C GLN A 520 13.13 52.15 18.14
N PHE A 521 12.66 50.93 17.87
CA PHE A 521 12.66 49.87 18.87
C PHE A 521 14.08 49.41 19.25
N ALA A 522 15.01 49.40 18.28
CA ALA A 522 16.42 49.12 18.54
C ALA A 522 17.07 50.14 19.48
N ALA A 523 16.74 51.43 19.34
CA ALA A 523 17.24 52.49 20.22
C ALA A 523 16.65 52.37 21.63
N GLU A 524 15.37 52.03 21.75
CA GLU A 524 14.69 51.78 23.04
C GLU A 524 15.32 50.60 23.79
N CYS A 525 15.51 49.46 23.12
CA CYS A 525 16.18 48.29 23.70
C CYS A 525 17.61 48.61 24.15
N LYS A 526 18.36 49.38 23.36
CA LYS A 526 19.72 49.79 23.68
C LYS A 526 19.76 50.74 24.88
N ALA A 527 18.81 51.68 24.97
CA ALA A 527 18.66 52.56 26.11
C ALA A 527 18.26 51.80 27.39
N ALA A 528 17.37 50.81 27.29
CA ALA A 528 16.99 49.94 28.40
C ALA A 528 18.20 49.13 28.92
N GLY A 529 18.99 48.52 28.03
CA GLY A 529 20.22 47.82 28.39
C GLY A 529 21.28 48.72 29.06
N MET A 530 21.40 49.98 28.63
CA MET A 530 22.29 50.96 29.27
C MET A 530 21.81 51.39 30.65
N ARG A 531 20.51 51.58 30.87
CA ARG A 531 19.96 51.93 32.20
C ARG A 531 20.29 50.86 33.25
N ILE A 532 20.23 49.60 32.85
CA ILE A 532 20.54 48.46 33.71
C ILE A 532 22.06 48.43 34.04
N SER A 533 22.93 48.72 33.08
CA SER A 533 24.39 48.77 33.33
C SER A 533 24.82 50.01 34.13
N THR A 534 24.16 51.16 33.95
CA THR A 534 24.43 52.39 34.71
C THR A 534 23.91 52.32 36.15
N SER A 535 22.87 51.54 36.44
CA SER A 535 22.44 51.30 37.83
C SER A 535 23.57 50.70 38.69
N LYS A 536 24.47 49.91 38.09
CA LYS A 536 25.67 49.34 38.72
C LYS A 536 26.75 50.38 38.96
N SER A 537 26.97 51.30 38.02
CA SER A 537 27.92 52.41 38.23
C SER A 537 27.39 53.42 39.25
N GLU A 538 26.09 53.70 39.26
CA GLU A 538 25.46 54.57 40.26
C GLU A 538 25.45 53.94 41.65
N SER A 539 25.14 52.65 41.79
CA SER A 539 25.20 51.97 43.10
C SER A 539 26.63 51.82 43.62
N MET A 540 27.61 51.56 42.75
CA MET A 540 29.04 51.56 43.11
C MET A 540 29.54 52.96 43.49
N VAL A 541 29.12 54.01 42.76
CA VAL A 541 29.49 55.41 43.06
C VAL A 541 28.79 55.92 44.33
N LEU A 542 27.55 55.50 44.60
CA LEU A 542 26.85 55.79 45.86
C LEU A 542 27.52 55.09 47.04
N ASN A 543 27.94 53.83 46.89
CA ASN A 543 28.73 53.13 47.92
C ASN A 543 30.10 53.78 48.14
N TRP A 544 30.79 54.19 47.07
CA TRP A 544 32.05 54.94 47.15
C TRP A 544 31.87 56.29 47.83
N LYS A 545 30.87 57.10 47.44
CA LYS A 545 30.57 58.39 48.06
C LYS A 545 30.09 58.27 49.51
N ARG A 546 29.37 57.20 49.88
CA ARG A 546 29.02 56.92 51.28
C ARG A 546 30.28 56.64 52.11
N MET A 547 31.26 55.95 51.53
CA MET A 547 32.57 55.71 52.13
C MET A 547 33.38 57.03 52.26
N GLU A 548 33.32 57.88 51.23
CA GLU A 548 34.05 59.15 51.16
C GLU A 548 33.45 60.25 52.08
N CYS A 549 32.13 60.33 52.19
CA CYS A 549 31.43 61.23 53.13
C CYS A 549 31.66 60.86 54.61
N THR A 550 32.08 59.64 54.89
CA THR A 550 32.46 59.23 56.25
C THR A 550 33.92 59.66 56.57
N LEU A 551 34.72 59.98 55.55
CA LEU A 551 36.17 60.21 55.68
C LEU A 551 36.61 61.68 55.57
N ARG A 552 35.75 62.64 55.17
CA ARG A 552 36.10 64.07 55.15
C ARG A 552 34.95 64.98 55.60
N GLY A 553 34.97 65.35 56.88
CA GLY A 553 34.34 66.58 57.35
C GLY A 553 35.27 67.77 57.11
N GLY A 554 34.80 68.79 56.36
CA GLY A 554 35.45 70.10 56.36
C GLY A 554 35.44 70.88 55.04
N ARG A 555 34.50 71.82 54.94
CA ARG A 555 34.45 73.07 54.14
C ARG A 555 34.00 73.01 52.67
N ILE A 556 32.97 73.82 52.41
CA ILE A 556 32.14 73.98 51.21
C ILE A 556 32.26 75.43 50.73
N GLY A 557 32.17 75.60 49.41
CA GLY A 557 31.92 76.86 48.71
C GLY A 557 32.76 76.85 47.45
N VAL A 558 32.27 76.41 46.29
CA VAL A 558 31.44 77.22 45.36
C VAL A 558 30.39 76.38 44.57
N ALA A 559 30.15 75.10 44.91
CA ALA A 559 29.27 74.21 44.10
C ALA A 559 27.75 74.24 44.44
N SER A 560 27.25 75.30 45.09
CA SER A 560 25.88 75.33 45.62
C SER A 560 24.80 75.81 44.62
N ALA A 561 25.16 76.62 43.63
CA ALA A 561 24.17 77.22 42.73
C ALA A 561 23.72 76.34 41.55
N VAL A 562 24.55 75.37 41.12
CA VAL A 562 24.23 74.46 39.99
C VAL A 562 23.46 73.21 40.45
N MET A 563 23.54 72.85 41.74
CA MET A 563 22.86 71.68 42.31
C MET A 563 21.36 71.89 42.54
N GLN A 564 20.90 73.11 42.83
CA GLN A 564 19.49 73.36 43.14
C GLN A 564 18.56 73.28 41.91
N THR A 565 19.05 73.61 40.71
CA THR A 565 18.27 73.51 39.47
C THR A 565 18.12 72.08 38.96
N LEU A 566 19.13 71.23 39.20
CA LEU A 566 19.08 69.80 38.85
C LEU A 566 18.20 68.99 39.81
N HIS A 567 18.21 69.30 41.11
CA HIS A 567 17.45 68.54 42.09
C HIS A 567 15.93 68.79 42.00
N GLY A 568 15.51 70.00 41.61
CA GLY A 568 14.10 70.32 41.38
C GLY A 568 13.48 69.57 40.20
N SER A 569 14.27 69.31 39.15
CA SER A 569 13.81 68.62 37.94
C SER A 569 13.67 67.10 38.10
N VAL A 570 14.44 66.50 39.01
CA VAL A 570 14.45 65.04 39.26
C VAL A 570 13.30 64.62 40.19
N VAL A 571 12.95 65.45 41.17
CA VAL A 571 11.86 65.14 42.12
C VAL A 571 10.51 65.20 41.41
N VAL A 572 10.27 66.20 40.56
CA VAL A 572 9.02 66.32 39.78
C VAL A 572 8.80 65.15 38.82
N LYS A 573 9.88 64.58 38.24
CA LYS A 573 9.80 63.40 37.35
C LYS A 573 9.55 62.08 38.08
N ARG A 574 10.02 61.92 39.33
CA ARG A 574 9.74 60.74 40.16
C ARG A 574 8.29 60.70 40.65
N GLU A 575 7.70 61.85 40.98
CA GLU A 575 6.29 61.95 41.40
C GLU A 575 5.32 61.58 40.27
N LEU A 576 5.62 61.99 39.03
CA LEU A 576 4.80 61.68 37.84
C LEU A 576 4.85 60.18 37.47
N SER A 577 6.02 59.53 37.63
CA SER A 577 6.18 58.09 37.37
C SER A 577 5.44 57.21 38.38
N ARG A 578 5.33 57.63 39.65
CA ARG A 578 4.59 56.90 40.69
C ARG A 578 3.08 56.99 40.50
N LYS A 579 2.56 58.13 40.06
CA LYS A 579 1.13 58.29 39.73
C LYS A 579 0.71 57.50 38.49
N ALA A 580 1.58 57.36 37.49
CA ALA A 580 1.33 56.50 36.33
C ALA A 580 1.27 55.00 36.69
N LYS A 581 2.10 54.53 37.63
CA LYS A 581 2.11 53.13 38.10
C LYS A 581 0.82 52.71 38.82
N LEU A 582 0.18 53.62 39.58
CA LEU A 582 -1.09 53.32 40.27
C LEU A 582 -2.29 53.26 39.32
N SER A 583 -2.29 54.07 38.24
CA SER A 583 -3.37 54.06 37.25
C SER A 583 -3.36 52.83 36.33
N ILE A 584 -2.20 52.18 36.15
CA ILE A 584 -2.04 51.02 35.25
C ILE A 584 -2.33 49.70 35.97
N TYR A 585 -2.04 49.60 37.27
CA TYR A 585 -2.39 48.42 38.08
C TYR A 585 -3.91 48.20 38.19
N GLN A 586 -4.73 49.24 38.15
CA GLN A 586 -6.21 49.14 38.16
C GLN A 586 -6.81 48.69 36.80
N LEU A 587 -6.06 48.77 35.70
CA LEU A 587 -6.53 48.38 34.36
C LEU A 587 -6.26 46.90 34.02
N ILE A 588 -5.39 46.22 34.79
CA ILE A 588 -4.93 44.85 34.51
C ILE A 588 -5.68 43.79 35.34
N PHE A 589 -6.27 44.17 36.48
CA PHE A 589 -6.99 43.26 37.39
C PHE A 589 -8.53 43.37 37.32
N ILE A 590 -9.10 43.39 36.10
CA ILE A 590 -10.53 43.07 35.90
C ILE A 590 -10.60 41.71 35.20
N PRO A 591 -11.17 40.66 35.82
CA PRO A 591 -11.33 39.36 35.19
C PRO A 591 -12.57 39.38 34.27
N SER A 592 -12.45 38.93 33.03
CA SER A 592 -13.60 38.64 32.16
C SER A 592 -13.25 37.47 31.22
N PRO A 593 -14.24 36.66 30.77
CA PRO A 593 -14.29 35.23 31.10
C PRO A 593 -13.85 34.30 29.95
N MET A 594 -13.51 33.07 30.35
CA MET A 594 -13.27 31.92 29.48
C MET A 594 -14.38 31.72 28.46
N VAL A 595 -14.00 31.67 27.18
CA VAL A 595 -14.83 31.09 26.11
C VAL A 595 -14.36 29.65 25.91
N LEU A 596 -15.16 28.70 26.40
CA LEU A 596 -15.08 27.28 26.06
C LEU A 596 -15.52 27.09 24.62
N TRP A 597 -14.74 26.34 23.83
CA TRP A 597 -15.25 25.62 22.67
C TRP A 597 -15.16 24.13 22.95
N SER A 598 -16.34 23.51 22.87
CA SER A 598 -16.62 22.08 22.82
C SER A 598 -16.06 21.39 21.59
#